data_AF-A0A7X4AEU6-F1
#
_entry.id   AF-A0A7X4AEU6-F1
#
_cell.length_a   1.000
_cell.length_b   1.000
_cell.length_c   1.000
_cell.angle_alpha   90.00
_cell.angle_beta   90.00
_cell.angle_gamma   90.00
#
_symmetry.space_group_name_H-M   'P 1'
#
loop_
_entity.id
_entity.type
_entity.pdbx_description
1 polymer ?
#
loop_
_entity_poly.entity_id
_entity_poly.type
_entity_poly.pdbx_seq_one_letter_code
_entity_poly.pdbx_strand_id
1 'polypeptide(L)' 'MRRHLKSRRGRGGPGFLSLLALLFIGLKLTGHIEWSWVWVLSPLWFKVLFALLMVVAAVAIHKKTGWKPSGKT' A
#
# COMPACT_ATOMS: atom_id res chain seq x y z
N MET A 1 26.40 26.51 19.77
CA MET A 1 26.63 25.89 18.45
C MET A 1 25.94 24.51 18.40
N ARG A 2 24.66 24.44 17.98
CA ARG A 2 23.90 23.19 17.89
C ARG A 2 24.02 22.63 16.47
N ARG A 3 24.73 21.52 16.31
CA ARG A 3 24.83 20.85 15.01
C ARG A 3 23.48 20.21 14.70
N HIS A 4 22.79 20.74 13.70
CA HIS A 4 21.69 20.05 13.05
C HIS A 4 22.25 18.76 12.45
N LEU A 5 22.00 17.63 13.11
CA LEU A 5 22.20 16.32 12.49
C LEU A 5 21.17 16.20 11.38
N LYS A 6 21.62 16.48 10.15
CA LYS A 6 20.84 16.23 8.95
C LYS A 6 20.60 14.72 8.89
N SER A 7 19.40 14.31 9.29
CA SER A 7 18.91 12.95 9.20
C SER A 7 19.02 12.51 7.75
N ARG A 8 19.99 11.64 7.47
CA ARG A 8 20.06 10.97 6.18
C ARG A 8 18.86 10.05 6.12
N ARG A 9 17.87 10.42 5.31
CA ARG A 9 16.80 9.51 4.89
C ARG A 9 17.48 8.32 4.22
N GLY A 10 17.52 7.20 4.94
CA GLY A 10 17.91 5.93 4.34
C GLY A 10 16.97 5.67 3.17
N ARG A 11 17.52 5.56 1.96
CA ARG A 11 16.78 5.07 0.80
C ARG A 11 16.53 3.60 1.07
N GLY A 12 15.37 3.28 1.67
CA GLY A 12 14.93 1.90 1.82
C GLY A 12 14.95 1.25 0.44
N GLY A 13 15.73 0.18 0.29
CA GLY A 13 15.79 -0.59 -0.95
C GLY A 13 14.41 -1.15 -1.32
N PRO A 14 14.24 -1.67 -2.54
CA PRO A 14 12.99 -2.29 -2.96
C PRO A 14 12.62 -3.36 -1.93
N GLY A 15 11.45 -3.18 -1.29
CA GLY A 15 11.00 -4.11 -0.27
C GLY A 15 10.90 -5.52 -0.84
N PHE A 16 11.10 -6.54 0.00
CA PHE A 16 11.00 -7.96 -0.36
C PHE A 16 9.77 -8.29 -1.22
N LEU A 17 8.67 -7.57 -0.98
CA LEU A 17 7.41 -7.71 -1.70
C LEU A 17 7.49 -7.29 -3.17
N SER A 18 8.32 -6.29 -3.52
CA SER A 18 8.56 -5.88 -4.90
C SER A 18 9.40 -6.91 -5.65
N LEU A 19 10.39 -7.51 -4.99
CA LEU A 19 11.17 -8.61 -5.57
C LEU A 19 10.32 -9.87 -5.76
N LEU A 20 9.48 -10.21 -4.78
CA LEU A 20 8.55 -11.34 -4.88
C LEU A 20 7.55 -11.11 -6.02
N ALA A 21 6.99 -9.89 -6.14
CA ALA A 21 6.12 -9.53 -7.26
C ALA A 21 6.83 -9.69 -8.61
N LEU A 22 8.08 -9.23 -8.73
CA LEU A 22 8.86 -9.34 -9.96
C LEU A 22 9.22 -10.81 -10.29
N LEU A 23 9.53 -11.63 -9.29
CA LEU A 23 9.80 -13.07 -9.45
C LEU A 23 8.57 -13.81 -9.97
N PHE A 24 7.39 -13.52 -9.41
CA PHE A 24 6.11 -14.10 -9.83
C PHE A 24 5.74 -13.70 -11.27
N ILE A 25 6.00 -12.43 -11.67
CA ILE A 25 5.84 -11.96 -13.05
C ILE A 25 6.82 -12.69 -13.98
N GLY A 26 8.07 -12.82 -13.56
CA GLY A 26 9.11 -13.54 -14.31
C GLY A 26 8.72 -14.99 -14.58
N LEU A 27 8.35 -15.74 -13.54
CA LEU A 27 7.96 -17.16 -13.63
C LEU A 27 6.75 -17.41 -14.56
N LYS A 28 5.85 -16.41 -14.65
CA LYS A 28 4.73 -16.44 -15.58
C LYS A 28 5.15 -16.22 -17.03
N LEU A 29 6.06 -15.27 -17.26
CA LEU A 29 6.60 -15.00 -18.60
C LEU A 29 7.46 -16.17 -19.12
N THR A 30 8.11 -16.93 -18.23
CA THR A 30 8.82 -18.16 -18.60
C THR A 30 7.89 -19.34 -18.96
N GLY A 31 6.56 -19.13 -18.95
CA GLY A 31 5.60 -20.14 -19.41
C GLY A 31 5.46 -21.35 -18.49
N HIS A 32 5.95 -21.28 -17.25
CA HIS A 32 5.86 -22.39 -16.30
C HIS A 32 4.49 -22.50 -15.63
N ILE A 33 3.61 -21.49 -15.79
CA ILE A 33 2.32 -21.39 -15.11
C ILE A 33 1.23 -20.84 -16.06
N GLU A 34 0.30 -21.71 -16.48
CA GLU A 34 -0.94 -21.41 -17.27
C GLU A 34 -2.02 -20.65 -16.47
N TRP A 35 -1.76 -20.34 -15.20
CA TRP A 35 -2.80 -19.83 -14.30
C TRP A 35 -3.25 -18.40 -14.64
N SER A 36 -4.21 -17.83 -13.91
CA SER A 36 -4.68 -16.45 -14.13
C SER A 36 -3.74 -15.41 -13.51
N TRP A 37 -3.60 -14.25 -14.15
CA TRP A 37 -2.78 -13.12 -13.69
C TRP A 37 -3.22 -12.62 -12.30
N VAL A 38 -4.51 -12.76 -11.98
CA VAL A 38 -5.10 -12.36 -10.70
C VAL A 38 -4.41 -13.07 -9.52
N TRP A 39 -4.03 -14.33 -9.68
CA TRP A 39 -3.39 -15.11 -8.61
C TRP A 39 -1.90 -14.81 -8.44
N VAL A 40 -1.20 -14.44 -9.51
CA VAL A 40 0.20 -13.96 -9.45
C VAL A 40 0.29 -12.68 -8.63
N LEU A 41 -0.74 -11.83 -8.71
CA LEU A 41 -0.86 -10.62 -7.92
C LEU A 41 -1.46 -10.83 -6.52
N SER A 42 -1.86 -12.05 -6.12
CA SER A 42 -2.46 -12.34 -4.81
C SER A 42 -1.79 -11.61 -3.62
N PRO A 43 -0.44 -11.66 -3.47
CA PRO A 43 0.23 -10.93 -2.39
C PRO A 43 0.12 -9.40 -2.49
N LEU A 44 -0.08 -8.85 -3.70
CA LEU A 44 -0.33 -7.43 -3.91
C LEU A 44 -1.80 -7.06 -3.64
N TRP A 45 -2.74 -7.90 -4.08
CA TRP A 45 -4.18 -7.70 -3.87
C TRP A 45 -4.53 -7.62 -2.38
N PHE A 46 -3.89 -8.42 -1.53
CA PHE A 46 -4.15 -8.38 -0.09
C PHE A 46 -3.89 -6.99 0.51
N LYS A 47 -2.82 -6.32 0.06
CA LYS A 47 -2.48 -4.95 0.50
C LYS A 47 -3.48 -3.92 -0.03
N VAL A 48 -3.83 -4.03 -1.31
CA VAL A 48 -4.76 -3.10 -1.99
C VAL A 48 -6.15 -3.22 -1.36
N LEU A 49 -6.62 -4.44 -1.12
CA LEU A 49 -7.92 -4.70 -0.50
C LEU A 49 -7.96 -4.17 0.93
N PHE A 50 -6.92 -4.41 1.72
CA PHE A 50 -6.82 -3.87 3.07
C PHE A 50 -6.82 -2.33 3.09
N ALA A 51 -6.03 -1.70 2.22
CA ALA A 51 -6.02 -0.25 2.08
C ALA A 51 -7.37 0.31 1.64
N LEU A 52 -8.02 -0.33 0.67
CA LEU A 52 -9.34 0.06 0.19
C LEU A 52 -10.39 -0.04 1.30
N LEU A 53 -10.38 -1.13 2.07
CA LEU A 53 -11.26 -1.29 3.23
C LEU A 53 -11.07 -0.19 4.26
N MET A 54 -9.82 0.19 4.57
CA MET A 54 -9.55 1.31 5.47
C MET A 54 -10.10 2.64 4.93
N VAL A 55 -9.93 2.91 3.63
CA VAL A 55 -10.44 4.15 3.01
C VAL A 55 -11.96 4.17 3.04
N VAL A 56 -12.62 3.06 2.68
CA VAL A 56 -14.08 2.95 2.72
C VAL A 56 -14.60 3.15 4.15
N ALA A 57 -13.96 2.53 5.14
CA ALA A 57 -14.30 2.73 6.55
C ALA A 57 -14.13 4.20 6.97
N ALA A 58 -13.02 4.84 6.60
CA ALA A 58 -12.78 6.25 6.91
C ALA A 58 -13.83 7.18 6.26
N VAL A 59 -14.20 6.94 5.00
CA VAL A 59 -15.23 7.70 4.29
C VAL A 59 -16.62 7.45 4.90
N ALA A 60 -16.93 6.20 5.28
CA ALA A 60 -18.18 5.86 5.93
C ALA A 60 -18.30 6.53 7.31
N ILE A 61 -17.20 6.56 8.07
CA ILE A 61 -17.11 7.30 9.34
C ILE A 61 -17.29 8.79 9.06
N HIS A 62 -16.58 9.38 8.09
CA HIS A 62 -16.71 10.81 7.77
C HIS A 62 -18.13 11.19 7.33
N LYS A 63 -18.83 10.31 6.59
CA LYS A 63 -20.24 10.54 6.24
C LYS A 63 -21.14 10.46 7.47
N LYS A 64 -20.86 9.57 8.42
CA LYS A 64 -21.63 9.45 9.68
C LYS A 64 -21.32 10.57 10.66
N THR A 65 -20.06 10.98 10.75
CA THR A 65 -19.65 12.13 11.53
C THR A 65 -19.97 13.35 10.68
N GLY A 66 -21.22 13.81 10.73
CA GLY A 66 -21.57 15.17 10.33
C GLY A 66 -20.77 16.15 11.18
N TRP A 67 -19.48 16.29 10.89
CA TRP A 67 -18.58 17.24 11.51
C TRP A 67 -19.10 18.60 11.09
N LYS A 68 -20.02 19.13 11.90
CA LYS A 68 -20.31 20.55 11.95
C LYS A 68 -19.07 21.14 12.63
N PRO A 69 -18.18 21.85 11.92
CA PRO A 69 -17.10 22.53 12.58
C PRO A 69 -17.78 23.52 13.52
N SER A 70 -17.66 23.27 14.82
CA SER A 70 -18.20 24.13 15.86
C SER A 70 -17.41 25.44 15.80
N GLY A 71 -17.88 26.33 14.92
CA GLY A 71 -17.48 27.72 14.89
C GLY A 71 -17.90 28.32 16.23
N LYS A 72 -16.87 28.65 17.02
CA LYS A 72 -16.93 29.45 18.24
C LYS A 72 -17.97 30.56 18.11
N THR A 73 -19.00 30.49 18.94
CA THR A 73 -19.81 31.63 19.37
C THR A 73 -19.37 32.01 20.77
#